data_AF-A0A2G2IE33-F1
#
_entry.id   AF-A0A2G2IE33-F1
#
_cell.length_a   1.000
_cell.length_b   1.000
_cell.length_c   1.000
_cell.angle_alpha   90.00
_cell.angle_beta   90.00
_cell.angle_gamma   90.00
#
_symmetry.space_group_name_H-M   'P 1'
#
loop_
_entity.id
_entity.type
_entity.pdbx_description
1 polymer ?
#
loop_
_entity_poly.entity_id
_entity_poly.type
_entity_poly.pdbx_seq_one_letter_code
_entity_poly.pdbx_strand_id
1 'polypeptide(L)'
;MQYEHIPRESLGFFPTPLVELTKLSKKLNGPRIFMKRDDNTGLALGGNKTRKLEFILADALAQGADTIITAGAAQSNHCRQTAAASASLGLECHLVLGGMEPDHFDGNLLLDKIFGCSIHWAGKNRKGEDIPQLVEQLKNEGKKPYVVPYGGSNELGALAFVEALRELESQRLSINASFTHIIFASSSGGTHAGLMLGKKILKAPYQIVGVNIDKGETDKIPFNQYIVSLANSTAKLIGENYQFSNADLILNSDYVGEGYGVIGALENEAISLTAQTEGILLDPVYTGRAMGGVIEMIRSGKLNKTDSVLFWHTGGAPALFAYSDGLDVTQKGM
;
A
#
# COMPACT_ATOMS: atom_id res chain seq x y z
N MET A 1 5.18 -23.96 -6.30
CA MET A 1 5.64 -23.01 -7.36
C MET A 1 7.14 -22.83 -7.24
N GLN A 2 7.81 -22.32 -8.27
CA GLN A 2 9.28 -22.24 -8.34
C GLN A 2 9.95 -21.32 -7.29
N TYR A 3 9.21 -20.68 -6.39
CA TYR A 3 9.71 -19.70 -5.42
C TYR A 3 9.34 -20.00 -3.95
N GLU A 4 8.90 -21.23 -3.64
CA GLU A 4 8.65 -21.66 -2.24
C GLU A 4 9.92 -21.66 -1.37
N HIS A 5 11.10 -21.57 -1.98
CA HIS A 5 12.39 -21.44 -1.31
C HIS A 5 12.71 -19.99 -0.88
N ILE A 6 11.94 -18.99 -1.35
CA ILE A 6 12.14 -17.60 -0.94
C ILE A 6 11.69 -17.46 0.52
N PRO A 7 12.54 -16.93 1.41
CA PRO A 7 12.25 -16.88 2.84
C PRO A 7 11.06 -15.94 3.13
N ARG A 8 10.31 -16.26 4.18
CA ARG A 8 9.12 -15.52 4.60
C ARG A 8 8.96 -15.58 6.12
N GLU A 9 8.81 -14.42 6.74
CA GLU A 9 8.43 -14.29 8.16
C GLU A 9 6.92 -14.17 8.31
N SER A 10 6.39 -14.60 9.46
CA SER A 10 4.98 -14.39 9.78
C SER A 10 4.82 -13.10 10.59
N LEU A 11 4.40 -12.03 9.93
CA LEU A 11 4.26 -10.70 10.55
C LEU A 11 2.81 -10.24 10.70
N GLY A 12 1.87 -10.88 10.02
CA GLY A 12 0.47 -10.48 10.02
C GLY A 12 -0.52 -11.62 10.16
N PHE A 13 -1.79 -11.24 10.30
CA PHE A 13 -2.91 -12.16 10.33
C PHE A 13 -3.47 -12.37 8.92
N PHE A 14 -3.35 -13.60 8.42
CA PHE A 14 -3.82 -14.02 7.11
C PHE A 14 -4.65 -15.30 7.22
N PRO A 15 -5.65 -15.52 6.33
CA PRO A 15 -6.06 -14.62 5.26
C PRO A 15 -6.82 -13.39 5.79
N THR A 16 -6.61 -12.21 5.18
CA THR A 16 -7.37 -11.02 5.60
C THR A 16 -8.84 -11.12 5.16
N PRO A 17 -9.79 -10.51 5.88
CA PRO A 17 -11.21 -10.63 5.54
C PRO A 17 -11.55 -10.14 4.12
N LEU A 18 -12.51 -10.82 3.49
CA LEU A 18 -13.18 -10.39 2.26
C LEU A 18 -14.65 -10.14 2.59
N VAL A 19 -15.12 -8.90 2.44
CA VAL A 19 -16.47 -8.48 2.87
C VAL A 19 -17.22 -7.78 1.73
N GLU A 20 -18.54 -7.90 1.68
CA GLU A 20 -19.39 -7.16 0.73
C GLU A 20 -19.90 -5.86 1.38
N LEU A 21 -19.73 -4.72 0.70
CA LEU A 21 -20.14 -3.39 1.12
C LEU A 21 -21.56 -3.08 0.64
N THR A 22 -22.51 -3.87 1.15
CA THR A 22 -23.91 -3.86 0.67
C THR A 22 -24.60 -2.50 0.83
N LYS A 23 -24.31 -1.75 1.91
CA LYS A 23 -24.95 -0.46 2.19
C LYS A 23 -24.36 0.64 1.32
N LEU A 24 -23.05 0.62 1.09
CA LEU A 24 -22.37 1.54 0.18
C LEU A 24 -22.86 1.34 -1.26
N SER A 25 -22.88 0.08 -1.75
CA SER A 25 -23.44 -0.26 -3.07
C SER A 25 -24.87 0.25 -3.24
N LYS A 26 -25.74 0.03 -2.23
CA LYS A 26 -27.12 0.51 -2.25
C LYS A 26 -27.20 2.04 -2.25
N LYS A 27 -26.40 2.71 -1.41
CA LYS A 27 -26.38 4.17 -1.30
C LYS A 27 -25.94 4.85 -2.59
N LEU A 28 -25.00 4.25 -3.31
CA LEU A 28 -24.52 4.73 -4.62
C LEU A 28 -25.40 4.30 -5.79
N ASN A 29 -26.38 3.41 -5.57
CA ASN A 29 -27.15 2.78 -6.64
C ASN A 29 -26.24 2.20 -7.74
N GLY A 30 -25.11 1.62 -7.31
CA GLY A 30 -24.00 1.19 -8.15
C GLY A 30 -23.86 -0.33 -8.29
N PRO A 31 -22.68 -0.82 -8.73
CA PRO A 31 -22.36 -2.24 -8.76
C PRO A 31 -22.35 -2.88 -7.37
N ARG A 32 -22.21 -4.20 -7.34
CA ARG A 32 -21.77 -4.91 -6.13
C ARG A 32 -20.34 -4.49 -5.79
N ILE A 33 -20.10 -4.08 -4.55
CA ILE A 33 -18.79 -3.67 -4.08
C ILE A 33 -18.36 -4.63 -2.97
N PHE A 34 -17.18 -5.20 -3.12
CA PHE A 34 -16.49 -5.99 -2.12
C PHE A 34 -15.26 -5.24 -1.63
N MET A 35 -14.76 -5.63 -0.47
CA MET A 35 -13.52 -5.08 0.08
C MET A 35 -12.62 -6.19 0.60
N LYS A 36 -11.36 -6.18 0.15
CA LYS A 36 -10.27 -6.99 0.72
C LYS A 36 -9.60 -6.19 1.83
N ARG A 37 -9.67 -6.68 3.07
CA ARG A 37 -9.34 -5.93 4.29
C ARG A 37 -7.88 -6.04 4.71
N ASP A 38 -6.97 -5.60 3.85
CA ASP A 38 -5.54 -5.54 4.19
C ASP A 38 -5.20 -4.45 5.22
N ASP A 39 -6.16 -3.59 5.59
CA ASP A 39 -6.11 -2.81 6.82
C ASP A 39 -6.09 -3.68 8.09
N ASN A 40 -6.58 -4.93 8.02
CA ASN A 40 -6.64 -5.87 9.15
C ASN A 40 -5.48 -6.87 9.19
N THR A 41 -4.33 -6.59 8.58
CA THR A 41 -3.14 -7.46 8.69
C THR A 41 -2.54 -7.51 10.09
N GLY A 42 -2.95 -6.64 11.01
CA GLY A 42 -2.60 -6.70 12.44
C GLY A 42 -1.32 -5.98 12.84
N LEU A 43 -0.25 -6.04 12.03
CA LEU A 43 1.02 -5.42 12.37
C LEU A 43 0.88 -3.89 12.50
N ALA A 44 1.03 -3.40 13.72
CA ALA A 44 0.98 -1.98 14.05
C ALA A 44 -0.27 -1.23 13.56
N LEU A 45 -1.46 -1.81 13.70
CA LEU A 45 -2.72 -1.31 13.12
C LEU A 45 -2.85 -1.55 11.61
N GLY A 46 -2.05 -2.48 11.08
CA GLY A 46 -2.22 -3.13 9.78
C GLY A 46 -1.90 -2.28 8.56
N GLY A 47 -2.17 -2.88 7.40
CA GLY A 47 -1.93 -2.31 6.08
C GLY A 47 -1.19 -3.25 5.14
N ASN A 48 -1.17 -2.85 3.89
CA ASN A 48 -0.64 -3.65 2.79
C ASN A 48 0.89 -3.90 2.86
N LYS A 49 1.63 -3.11 3.66
CA LYS A 49 3.10 -3.24 3.78
C LYS A 49 3.49 -4.44 4.61
N THR A 50 2.65 -4.86 5.56
CA THR A 50 2.83 -6.09 6.34
C THR A 50 3.15 -7.27 5.42
N ARG A 51 2.35 -7.47 4.36
CA ARG A 51 2.57 -8.53 3.38
C ARG A 51 3.94 -8.46 2.73
N LYS A 52 4.39 -7.27 2.35
CA LYS A 52 5.68 -7.06 1.68
C LYS A 52 6.84 -7.35 2.64
N LEU A 53 6.73 -6.86 3.87
CA LEU A 53 7.75 -7.00 4.90
C LEU A 53 7.97 -8.45 5.31
N GLU A 54 6.96 -9.32 5.18
CA GLU A 54 7.14 -10.77 5.42
C GLU A 54 8.25 -11.36 4.56
N PHE A 55 8.36 -10.96 3.29
CA PHE A 55 9.43 -11.44 2.40
C PHE A 55 10.70 -10.61 2.53
N ILE A 56 10.57 -9.28 2.61
CA ILE A 56 11.73 -8.38 2.61
C ILE A 56 12.58 -8.56 3.89
N LEU A 57 11.95 -8.66 5.05
CA LEU A 57 12.70 -8.81 6.30
C LEU A 57 13.18 -10.24 6.52
N ALA A 58 12.52 -11.23 5.94
CA ALA A 58 13.06 -12.58 5.90
C ALA A 58 14.36 -12.66 5.09
N ASP A 59 14.43 -11.95 3.96
CA ASP A 59 15.66 -11.79 3.18
C ASP A 59 16.74 -11.02 3.98
N ALA A 60 16.36 -9.95 4.69
CA ALA A 60 17.28 -9.23 5.57
C ALA A 60 17.91 -10.14 6.65
N LEU A 61 17.08 -10.95 7.32
CA LEU A 61 17.54 -11.93 8.31
C LEU A 61 18.43 -13.00 7.68
N ALA A 62 18.08 -13.51 6.50
CA ALA A 62 18.89 -14.49 5.78
C ALA A 62 20.28 -13.94 5.40
N GLN A 63 20.38 -12.63 5.14
CA GLN A 63 21.65 -11.94 4.89
C GLN A 63 22.39 -11.54 6.18
N GLY A 64 21.84 -11.87 7.35
CA GLY A 64 22.44 -11.58 8.65
C GLY A 64 22.43 -10.09 9.00
N ALA A 65 21.46 -9.33 8.49
CA ALA A 65 21.26 -7.93 8.85
C ALA A 65 20.85 -7.81 10.32
N ASP A 66 21.32 -6.75 10.97
CA ASP A 66 20.95 -6.39 12.35
C ASP A 66 20.20 -5.04 12.42
N THR A 67 20.22 -4.28 11.33
CA THR A 67 19.71 -2.91 11.25
C THR A 67 18.93 -2.73 9.96
N ILE A 68 17.72 -2.20 10.06
CA ILE A 68 16.84 -1.89 8.93
C ILE A 68 16.81 -0.39 8.71
N ILE A 69 16.95 0.04 7.46
CA ILE A 69 16.84 1.44 7.05
C ILE A 69 15.75 1.57 6.00
N THR A 70 14.86 2.55 6.16
CA THR A 70 13.92 2.91 5.10
C THR A 70 13.60 4.40 5.12
N ALA A 71 12.84 4.86 4.12
CA ALA A 71 12.46 6.26 4.00
C ALA A 71 10.96 6.44 3.72
N GLY A 72 10.46 7.63 4.05
CA GLY A 72 9.10 8.03 3.75
C GLY A 72 8.79 9.47 4.13
N ALA A 73 7.55 9.90 3.91
CA ALA A 73 7.04 11.12 4.53
C ALA A 73 6.86 10.93 6.05
N ALA A 74 6.73 12.02 6.82
CA ALA A 74 6.53 11.97 8.27
C ALA A 74 5.38 11.04 8.71
N GLN A 75 4.27 11.01 7.97
CA GLN A 75 3.10 10.15 8.26
C GLN A 75 3.10 8.85 7.43
N SER A 76 4.27 8.33 7.07
CA SER A 76 4.43 7.16 6.22
C SER A 76 3.93 5.87 6.88
N ASN A 77 2.85 5.31 6.33
CA ASN A 77 2.37 3.97 6.69
C ASN A 77 3.42 2.86 6.48
N HIS A 78 4.36 3.08 5.56
CA HIS A 78 5.47 2.18 5.27
C HIS A 78 6.51 2.19 6.38
N CYS A 79 6.89 3.37 6.83
CA CYS A 79 7.85 3.54 7.92
C CYS A 79 7.30 2.92 9.20
N ARG A 80 6.04 3.20 9.55
CA ARG A 80 5.36 2.62 10.72
C ARG A 80 5.31 1.10 10.74
N GLN A 81 4.98 0.48 9.61
CA GLN A 81 4.97 -0.99 9.54
C GLN A 81 6.39 -1.56 9.53
N THR A 82 7.36 -0.84 8.96
CA THR A 82 8.77 -1.27 8.97
C THR A 82 9.33 -1.21 10.39
N ALA A 83 9.12 -0.11 11.12
CA ALA A 83 9.53 0.03 12.52
C ALA A 83 8.94 -1.06 13.41
N ALA A 84 7.64 -1.33 13.27
CA ALA A 84 6.98 -2.40 14.01
C ALA A 84 7.52 -3.79 13.68
N ALA A 85 7.74 -4.09 12.40
CA ALA A 85 8.28 -5.37 11.97
C ALA A 85 9.71 -5.55 12.50
N SER A 86 10.56 -4.52 12.37
CA SER A 86 11.91 -4.51 12.93
C SER A 86 11.90 -4.76 14.44
N ALA A 87 11.03 -4.06 15.19
CA ALA A 87 10.89 -4.28 16.63
C ALA A 87 10.48 -5.72 16.97
N SER A 88 9.52 -6.30 16.22
CA SER A 88 9.07 -7.69 16.43
C SER A 88 10.14 -8.74 16.14
N LEU A 89 11.09 -8.43 15.25
CA LEU A 89 12.18 -9.31 14.85
C LEU A 89 13.49 -9.02 15.60
N GLY A 90 13.50 -8.07 16.53
CA GLY A 90 14.70 -7.68 17.27
C GLY A 90 15.77 -6.97 16.43
N LEU A 91 15.36 -6.33 15.33
CA LEU A 91 16.23 -5.55 14.45
C LEU A 91 16.20 -4.08 14.84
N GLU A 92 17.35 -3.42 14.83
CA GLU A 92 17.42 -1.96 14.93
C GLU A 92 16.74 -1.32 13.73
N CYS A 93 16.09 -0.16 13.90
CA CYS A 93 15.33 0.48 12.83
C CYS A 93 15.66 1.96 12.72
N HIS A 94 16.02 2.40 11.51
CA HIS A 94 16.26 3.78 11.17
C HIS A 94 15.28 4.24 10.08
N LEU A 95 14.57 5.34 10.36
CA LEU A 95 13.63 5.95 9.44
C LEU A 95 14.18 7.28 8.96
N VAL A 96 14.41 7.41 7.66
CA VAL A 96 14.78 8.68 7.01
C VAL A 96 13.48 9.37 6.54
N LEU A 97 13.01 10.32 7.33
CA LEU A 97 11.71 10.97 7.13
C LEU A 97 11.84 12.35 6.50
N GLY A 98 11.07 12.59 5.44
CA GLY A 98 10.94 13.93 4.87
C GLY A 98 10.22 14.88 5.80
N GLY A 99 10.66 16.13 5.78
CA GLY A 99 10.21 17.21 6.66
C GLY A 99 11.27 17.62 7.68
N MET A 100 10.82 18.35 8.68
CA MET A 100 11.58 18.67 9.89
C MET A 100 10.87 18.05 11.10
N GLU A 101 11.60 17.94 12.21
CA GLU A 101 11.00 17.45 13.46
C GLU A 101 9.81 18.33 13.87
N PRO A 102 8.61 17.75 14.06
CA PRO A 102 7.47 18.52 14.54
C PRO A 102 7.50 18.65 16.06
N ASP A 103 6.86 19.70 16.58
CA ASP A 103 6.67 19.88 18.02
C ASP A 103 5.74 18.82 18.62
N HIS A 104 4.82 18.28 17.80
CA HIS A 104 3.83 17.27 18.20
C HIS A 104 3.96 15.99 17.39
N PHE A 105 3.82 14.86 18.07
CA PHE A 105 3.89 13.52 17.49
C PHE A 105 2.51 12.87 17.56
N ASP A 106 1.92 12.59 16.41
CA ASP A 106 0.63 11.91 16.27
C ASP A 106 0.66 10.86 15.16
N GLY A 107 -0.47 10.16 14.97
CA GLY A 107 -0.66 9.21 13.88
C GLY A 107 0.45 8.16 13.76
N ASN A 108 0.98 7.98 12.56
CA ASN A 108 2.08 7.04 12.30
C ASN A 108 3.38 7.45 13.02
N LEU A 109 3.68 8.75 13.08
CA LEU A 109 4.93 9.25 13.66
C LEU A 109 5.02 9.00 15.18
N LEU A 110 3.88 9.09 15.88
CA LEU A 110 3.80 8.65 17.29
C LEU A 110 4.09 7.16 17.43
N LEU A 111 3.54 6.33 16.54
CA LEU A 111 3.75 4.88 16.56
C LEU A 111 5.21 4.52 16.25
N ASP A 112 5.86 5.23 15.32
CA ASP A 112 7.29 5.09 15.03
C ASP A 112 8.12 5.23 16.31
N LYS A 113 7.87 6.27 17.12
CA LYS A 113 8.52 6.46 18.43
C LYS A 113 8.22 5.33 19.42
N ILE A 114 6.97 4.85 19.48
CA ILE A 114 6.58 3.75 20.36
C ILE A 114 7.33 2.45 20.01
N PHE A 115 7.56 2.19 18.72
CA PHE A 115 8.36 1.04 18.27
C PHE A 115 9.87 1.23 18.44
N GLY A 116 10.32 2.39 18.92
CA GLY A 116 11.72 2.62 19.32
C GLY A 116 12.68 2.78 18.15
N CYS A 117 12.22 3.21 16.98
CA CYS A 117 13.10 3.49 15.85
C CYS A 117 13.86 4.83 16.01
N SER A 118 15.01 4.92 15.36
CA SER A 118 15.77 6.16 15.19
C SER A 118 15.24 6.96 13.99
N ILE A 119 14.81 8.20 14.20
CA ILE A 119 14.26 9.06 13.15
C ILE A 119 15.31 10.09 12.69
N HIS A 120 15.51 10.17 11.37
CA HIS A 120 16.44 11.08 10.70
C HIS A 120 15.64 12.02 9.79
N TRP A 121 15.64 13.32 10.06
CA TRP A 121 14.88 14.30 9.29
C TRP A 121 15.64 14.78 8.06
N ALA A 122 15.02 14.64 6.88
CA ALA A 122 15.65 14.78 5.57
C ALA A 122 15.16 16.02 4.78
N GLY A 123 14.41 16.93 5.41
CA GLY A 123 13.94 18.15 4.76
C GLY A 123 13.04 17.87 3.56
N LYS A 124 13.47 18.22 2.34
CA LYS A 124 12.67 17.97 1.13
C LYS A 124 12.77 16.54 0.61
N ASN A 125 13.80 15.80 1.01
CA ASN A 125 14.02 14.42 0.61
C ASN A 125 13.09 13.51 1.40
N ARG A 126 12.39 12.60 0.72
CA ARG A 126 11.42 11.69 1.38
C ARG A 126 11.38 10.28 0.79
N LYS A 127 12.11 10.04 -0.30
CA LYS A 127 12.11 8.79 -1.06
C LYS A 127 13.37 7.96 -0.82
N GLY A 128 14.28 8.44 0.03
CA GLY A 128 15.48 7.72 0.44
C GLY A 128 16.77 8.29 -0.13
N GLU A 129 16.73 9.53 -0.61
CA GLU A 129 17.87 10.23 -1.19
C GLU A 129 19.07 10.30 -0.23
N ASP A 130 18.81 10.35 1.08
CA ASP A 130 19.83 10.47 2.14
C ASP A 130 20.18 9.11 2.81
N ILE A 131 19.60 8.00 2.35
CA ILE A 131 19.91 6.66 2.88
C ILE A 131 21.39 6.26 2.67
N PRO A 132 22.04 6.51 1.51
CA PRO A 132 23.42 6.09 1.28
C PRO A 132 24.39 6.58 2.35
N GLN A 133 24.25 7.83 2.79
CA GLN A 133 25.11 8.42 3.83
C GLN A 133 24.91 7.70 5.18
N LEU A 134 23.67 7.41 5.55
CA LEU A 134 23.35 6.71 6.80
C LEU A 134 23.84 5.24 6.77
N VAL A 135 23.76 4.57 5.61
CA VAL A 135 24.29 3.22 5.43
C VAL A 135 25.80 3.19 5.70
N GLU A 136 26.55 4.14 5.14
CA GLU A 136 28.00 4.24 5.35
C GLU A 136 28.35 4.50 6.81
N GLN A 137 27.61 5.42 7.46
CA GLN A 137 27.78 5.69 8.88
C GLN A 137 27.59 4.43 9.73
N LEU A 138 26.46 3.73 9.59
CA LEU A 138 26.14 2.56 10.39
C LEU A 138 27.11 1.40 10.15
N LYS A 139 27.61 1.23 8.93
CA LYS A 139 28.69 0.26 8.64
C LYS A 139 29.98 0.60 9.38
N ASN A 140 30.35 1.87 9.46
CA ASN A 140 31.52 2.31 10.24
C ASN A 140 31.34 2.10 11.75
N GLU A 141 30.10 2.05 12.23
CA GLU A 141 29.73 1.69 13.61
C GLU A 141 29.65 0.17 13.83
N GLY A 142 29.99 -0.65 12.81
CA GLY A 142 30.02 -2.10 12.90
C GLY A 142 28.67 -2.79 12.67
N LYS A 143 27.64 -2.07 12.23
CA LYS A 143 26.31 -2.61 11.92
C LYS A 143 26.26 -3.26 10.55
N LYS A 144 25.23 -4.08 10.33
CA LYS A 144 24.89 -4.71 9.05
C LYS A 144 23.55 -4.18 8.55
N PRO A 145 23.54 -2.97 7.95
CA PRO A 145 22.31 -2.35 7.50
C PRO A 145 21.73 -3.04 6.26
N TYR A 146 20.40 -3.23 6.27
CA TYR A 146 19.61 -3.64 5.13
C TYR A 146 18.63 -2.52 4.76
N VAL A 147 18.65 -2.11 3.50
CA VAL A 147 17.79 -1.03 3.00
C VAL A 147 16.50 -1.60 2.46
N VAL A 148 15.39 -1.24 3.10
CA VAL A 148 14.05 -1.49 2.55
C VAL A 148 13.69 -0.30 1.65
N PRO A 149 13.46 -0.52 0.34
CA PRO A 149 13.19 0.57 -0.59
C PRO A 149 11.85 1.25 -0.27
N TYR A 150 11.66 2.46 -0.78
CA TYR A 150 10.47 3.27 -0.55
C TYR A 150 9.17 2.47 -0.80
N GLY A 151 8.33 2.39 0.24
CA GLY A 151 7.06 1.64 0.20
C GLY A 151 7.20 0.12 0.10
N GLY A 152 8.39 -0.43 0.33
CA GLY A 152 8.72 -1.84 0.17
C GLY A 152 8.56 -2.29 -1.29
N SER A 153 8.84 -1.41 -2.25
CA SER A 153 8.71 -1.72 -3.67
C SER A 153 10.02 -2.27 -4.22
N ASN A 154 10.14 -3.59 -4.14
CA ASN A 154 11.09 -4.40 -4.87
C ASN A 154 10.40 -5.71 -5.26
N GLU A 155 11.13 -6.64 -5.86
CA GLU A 155 10.62 -7.89 -6.35
C GLU A 155 9.99 -8.73 -5.24
N LEU A 156 10.61 -8.77 -4.05
CA LEU A 156 10.07 -9.46 -2.88
C LEU A 156 8.75 -8.84 -2.40
N GLY A 157 8.68 -7.51 -2.36
CA GLY A 157 7.47 -6.79 -2.00
C GLY A 157 6.34 -6.91 -3.04
N ALA A 158 6.68 -7.09 -4.32
CA ALA A 158 5.70 -7.38 -5.37
C ALA A 158 5.24 -8.83 -5.33
N LEU A 159 6.15 -9.78 -5.07
CA LEU A 159 5.83 -11.20 -4.86
C LEU A 159 4.79 -11.39 -3.76
N ALA A 160 4.88 -10.61 -2.68
CA ALA A 160 3.88 -10.63 -1.62
C ALA A 160 2.44 -10.40 -2.11
N PHE A 161 2.26 -9.61 -3.19
CA PHE A 161 0.94 -9.35 -3.79
C PHE A 161 0.53 -10.37 -4.85
N VAL A 162 1.47 -11.16 -5.38
CA VAL A 162 1.14 -12.40 -6.10
C VAL A 162 0.49 -13.39 -5.13
N GLU A 163 1.11 -13.61 -3.97
CA GLU A 163 0.55 -14.47 -2.91
C GLU A 163 -0.76 -13.92 -2.33
N ALA A 164 -0.86 -12.61 -2.15
CA ALA A 164 -2.11 -11.98 -1.71
C ALA A 164 -3.26 -12.20 -2.71
N LEU A 165 -2.98 -12.19 -4.02
CA LEU A 165 -4.00 -12.47 -5.02
C LEU A 165 -4.40 -13.95 -5.03
N ARG A 166 -3.47 -14.86 -4.78
CA ARG A 166 -3.79 -16.29 -4.59
C ARG A 166 -4.71 -16.49 -3.39
N GLU A 167 -4.41 -15.83 -2.27
CA GLU A 167 -5.26 -15.80 -1.09
C GLU A 167 -6.67 -15.31 -1.44
N LEU A 168 -6.77 -14.20 -2.19
CA LEU A 168 -8.05 -13.69 -2.66
C LEU A 168 -8.79 -14.70 -3.54
N GLU A 169 -8.12 -15.36 -4.49
CA GLU A 169 -8.78 -16.34 -5.38
C GLU A 169 -9.37 -17.50 -4.58
N SER A 170 -8.65 -18.02 -3.58
CA SER A 170 -9.19 -19.06 -2.69
C SER A 170 -10.43 -18.58 -1.92
N GLN A 171 -10.42 -17.34 -1.40
CA GLN A 171 -11.58 -16.76 -0.70
C GLN A 171 -12.75 -16.49 -1.65
N ARG A 172 -12.47 -15.98 -2.85
CA ARG A 172 -13.48 -15.65 -3.87
C ARG A 172 -14.24 -16.90 -4.30
N LEU A 173 -13.53 -18.02 -4.50
CA LEU A 173 -14.13 -19.30 -4.86
C LEU A 173 -15.01 -19.86 -3.74
N SER A 174 -14.62 -19.71 -2.47
CA SER A 174 -15.40 -20.24 -1.34
C SER A 174 -16.73 -19.52 -1.13
N ILE A 175 -16.83 -18.24 -1.52
CA ILE A 175 -18.08 -17.46 -1.45
C ILE A 175 -18.80 -17.32 -2.80
N ASN A 176 -18.33 -18.03 -3.83
CA ASN A 176 -18.83 -17.95 -5.21
C ASN A 176 -18.96 -16.51 -5.74
N ALA A 177 -17.99 -15.66 -5.40
CA ALA A 177 -17.93 -14.29 -5.90
C ALA A 177 -17.23 -14.24 -7.27
N SER A 178 -17.59 -13.26 -8.09
CA SER A 178 -16.87 -12.91 -9.31
C SER A 178 -16.60 -11.41 -9.29
N PHE A 179 -15.50 -11.00 -9.91
CA PHE A 179 -15.13 -9.58 -9.99
C PHE A 179 -14.90 -9.21 -11.46
N THR A 180 -15.35 -8.02 -11.84
CA THR A 180 -14.97 -7.38 -13.10
C THR A 180 -13.73 -6.50 -12.90
N HIS A 181 -13.58 -5.91 -11.71
CA HIS A 181 -12.47 -5.00 -11.37
C HIS A 181 -11.93 -5.28 -9.97
N ILE A 182 -10.61 -5.14 -9.82
CA ILE A 182 -9.92 -4.94 -8.54
C ILE A 182 -9.31 -3.54 -8.56
N ILE A 183 -9.72 -2.69 -7.61
CA ILE A 183 -9.36 -1.27 -7.56
C ILE A 183 -8.66 -0.95 -6.25
N PHE A 184 -7.55 -0.21 -6.31
CA PHE A 184 -6.71 0.08 -5.13
C PHE A 184 -5.85 1.34 -5.33
N ALA A 185 -5.30 1.86 -4.25
CA ALA A 185 -4.37 2.98 -4.29
C ALA A 185 -2.96 2.54 -4.78
N SER A 186 -2.43 3.21 -5.81
CA SER A 186 -1.11 2.95 -6.39
C SER A 186 -0.19 4.16 -6.20
N SER A 187 0.92 3.99 -5.48
CA SER A 187 1.88 5.07 -5.19
C SER A 187 3.34 4.64 -5.35
N SER A 188 3.83 3.66 -4.58
CA SER A 188 5.21 3.19 -4.72
C SER A 188 5.36 2.03 -5.72
N GLY A 189 4.26 1.47 -6.23
CA GLY A 189 4.26 0.50 -7.34
C GLY A 189 4.24 -0.99 -6.98
N GLY A 190 4.89 -1.43 -5.89
CA GLY A 190 5.04 -2.88 -5.62
C GLY A 190 3.74 -3.66 -5.49
N THR A 191 2.69 -3.06 -4.90
CA THR A 191 1.36 -3.69 -4.86
C THR A 191 0.76 -3.83 -6.26
N HIS A 192 0.88 -2.80 -7.10
CA HIS A 192 0.36 -2.81 -8.47
C HIS A 192 1.07 -3.88 -9.32
N ALA A 193 2.40 -3.87 -9.29
CA ALA A 193 3.23 -4.83 -10.02
C ALA A 193 2.90 -6.27 -9.63
N GLY A 194 2.80 -6.54 -8.33
CA GLY A 194 2.45 -7.87 -7.82
C GLY A 194 1.04 -8.34 -8.21
N LEU A 195 0.04 -7.45 -8.14
CA LEU A 195 -1.32 -7.77 -8.57
C LEU A 195 -1.41 -8.02 -10.08
N MET A 196 -0.69 -7.26 -10.91
CA MET A 196 -0.59 -7.50 -12.36
C MET A 196 0.02 -8.86 -12.67
N LEU A 197 1.15 -9.18 -12.03
CA LEU A 197 1.82 -10.47 -12.19
C LEU A 197 0.94 -11.63 -11.70
N GLY A 198 0.33 -11.49 -10.53
CA GLY A 198 -0.60 -12.47 -9.98
C GLY A 198 -1.78 -12.71 -10.92
N LYS A 199 -2.39 -11.66 -11.48
CA LYS A 199 -3.48 -11.78 -12.45
C LYS A 199 -3.05 -12.62 -13.65
N LYS A 200 -1.84 -12.38 -14.17
CA LYS A 200 -1.30 -13.11 -15.33
C LYS A 200 -1.09 -14.59 -15.01
N ILE A 201 -0.46 -14.91 -13.88
CA ILE A 201 -0.20 -16.28 -13.41
C ILE A 201 -1.51 -17.05 -13.21
N LEU A 202 -2.48 -16.42 -12.56
CA LEU A 202 -3.78 -17.04 -12.23
C LEU A 202 -4.76 -17.01 -13.39
N LYS A 203 -4.39 -16.41 -14.53
CA LYS A 203 -5.26 -16.20 -15.70
C LYS A 203 -6.59 -15.56 -15.32
N ALA A 204 -6.55 -14.62 -14.38
CA ALA A 204 -7.74 -14.05 -13.79
C ALA A 204 -8.43 -13.06 -14.75
N PRO A 205 -9.78 -13.07 -14.82
CA PRO A 205 -10.52 -12.35 -15.86
C PRO A 205 -10.75 -10.86 -15.54
N TYR A 206 -10.56 -10.43 -14.30
CA TYR A 206 -10.82 -9.04 -13.88
C TYR A 206 -9.73 -8.07 -14.33
N GLN A 207 -10.08 -6.79 -14.37
CA GLN A 207 -9.11 -5.71 -14.53
C GLN A 207 -8.44 -5.36 -13.19
N ILE A 208 -7.13 -5.08 -13.23
CA ILE A 208 -6.36 -4.53 -12.10
C ILE A 208 -6.26 -3.03 -12.37
N VAL A 209 -6.88 -2.20 -11.52
CA VAL A 209 -6.96 -0.75 -11.71
C VAL A 209 -6.31 -0.05 -10.51
N GLY A 210 -5.12 0.50 -10.72
CA GLY A 210 -4.48 1.34 -9.72
C GLY A 210 -4.92 2.78 -9.85
N VAL A 211 -5.48 3.37 -8.79
CA VAL A 211 -5.70 4.82 -8.70
C VAL A 211 -4.38 5.47 -8.29
N ASN A 212 -3.83 6.33 -9.15
CA ASN A 212 -2.60 7.05 -8.88
C ASN A 212 -2.80 8.05 -7.73
N ILE A 213 -1.85 8.08 -6.81
CA ILE A 213 -1.91 8.93 -5.61
C ILE A 213 -0.96 10.12 -5.68
N ASP A 214 0.18 9.99 -6.36
CA ASP A 214 1.21 11.03 -6.38
C ASP A 214 1.41 11.59 -7.81
N LYS A 215 1.68 12.89 -7.90
CA LYS A 215 2.05 13.58 -9.14
C LYS A 215 3.56 13.43 -9.31
N GLY A 216 4.07 12.28 -9.74
CA GLY A 216 5.51 12.22 -9.97
C GLY A 216 6.12 10.91 -10.39
N GLU A 217 7.42 11.02 -10.64
CA GLU A 217 8.38 9.95 -10.92
C GLU A 217 8.74 9.20 -9.65
N THR A 218 9.06 7.91 -9.79
CA THR A 218 9.76 7.12 -8.76
C THR A 218 11.14 6.82 -9.30
N ASP A 219 12.20 7.09 -8.53
CA ASP A 219 13.58 6.86 -8.94
C ASP A 219 13.97 7.50 -10.29
N LYS A 220 13.49 8.73 -10.56
CA LYS A 220 13.76 9.50 -11.79
C LYS A 220 13.26 8.84 -13.08
N ILE A 221 12.37 7.85 -12.96
CA ILE A 221 11.64 7.28 -14.10
C ILE A 221 10.13 7.50 -13.92
N PRO A 222 9.37 7.61 -15.02
CA PRO A 222 7.92 7.70 -14.97
C PRO A 222 7.31 6.53 -14.19
N PHE A 223 6.37 6.82 -13.29
CA PHE A 223 5.82 5.83 -12.36
C PHE A 223 5.20 4.61 -13.05
N ASN A 224 4.57 4.79 -14.20
CA ASN A 224 4.06 3.70 -15.04
C ASN A 224 5.18 2.76 -15.51
N GLN A 225 6.30 3.32 -15.98
CA GLN A 225 7.46 2.53 -16.41
C GLN A 225 8.08 1.77 -15.24
N TYR A 226 8.15 2.39 -14.06
CA TYR A 226 8.61 1.72 -12.85
C TYR A 226 7.74 0.51 -12.49
N ILE A 227 6.41 0.64 -12.49
CA ILE A 227 5.49 -0.48 -12.19
C ILE A 227 5.71 -1.64 -13.17
N VAL A 228 5.78 -1.33 -14.47
CA VAL A 228 5.98 -2.34 -15.53
C VAL A 228 7.34 -3.03 -15.38
N SER A 229 8.40 -2.26 -15.15
CA SER A 229 9.75 -2.79 -14.91
C SER A 229 9.77 -3.73 -13.70
N LEU A 230 9.13 -3.32 -12.61
CA LEU A 230 9.04 -4.11 -11.39
C LEU A 230 8.24 -5.41 -11.57
N ALA A 231 7.15 -5.38 -12.33
CA ALA A 231 6.39 -6.59 -12.65
C ALA A 231 7.24 -7.59 -13.46
N ASN A 232 8.03 -7.09 -14.42
CA ASN A 232 8.94 -7.90 -15.24
C ASN A 232 10.10 -8.47 -14.42
N SER A 233 10.74 -7.66 -13.56
CA SER A 233 11.84 -8.16 -12.71
C SER A 233 11.33 -9.17 -11.67
N THR A 234 10.12 -8.96 -11.14
CA THR A 234 9.47 -9.91 -10.24
C THR A 234 9.14 -11.22 -10.96
N ALA A 235 8.63 -11.18 -12.20
CA ALA A 235 8.40 -12.39 -13.00
C ALA A 235 9.68 -13.19 -13.18
N LYS A 236 10.79 -12.51 -13.51
CA LYS A 236 12.12 -13.12 -13.61
C LYS A 236 12.59 -13.72 -12.28
N LEU A 237 12.41 -13.01 -11.16
CA LEU A 237 12.78 -13.52 -9.82
C LEU A 237 12.13 -14.88 -9.54
N ILE A 238 10.86 -15.04 -9.91
CA ILE A 238 10.11 -16.27 -9.63
C ILE A 238 10.19 -17.33 -10.74
N GLY A 239 11.05 -17.13 -11.74
CA GLY A 239 11.28 -18.08 -12.84
C GLY A 239 10.22 -18.07 -13.94
N GLU A 240 9.36 -17.05 -13.98
CA GLU A 240 8.29 -16.92 -14.98
C GLU A 240 8.75 -16.06 -16.18
N ASN A 241 8.41 -16.49 -17.39
CA ASN A 241 8.75 -15.80 -18.64
C ASN A 241 7.62 -14.87 -19.12
N TYR A 242 7.04 -14.08 -18.21
CA TYR A 242 6.06 -13.06 -18.57
C TYR A 242 6.73 -11.74 -18.89
N GLN A 243 6.18 -11.03 -19.89
CA GLN A 243 6.58 -9.69 -20.24
C GLN A 243 5.36 -8.77 -20.23
N PHE A 244 5.46 -7.71 -19.44
CA PHE A 244 4.49 -6.64 -19.31
C PHE A 244 5.00 -5.40 -20.04
N SER A 245 4.05 -4.64 -20.58
CA SER A 245 4.23 -3.35 -21.20
C SER A 245 3.26 -2.34 -20.58
N ASN A 246 3.36 -1.06 -20.98
CA ASN A 246 2.38 -0.05 -20.57
C ASN A 246 0.95 -0.37 -21.02
N ALA A 247 0.75 -1.22 -22.04
CA ALA A 247 -0.58 -1.64 -22.48
C ALA A 247 -1.26 -2.60 -21.49
N ASP A 248 -0.48 -3.27 -20.65
CA ASP A 248 -0.99 -4.18 -19.61
C ASP A 248 -1.34 -3.44 -18.30
N LEU A 249 -0.93 -2.16 -18.19
CA LEU A 249 -1.07 -1.35 -16.99
C LEU A 249 -2.28 -0.42 -17.09
N ILE A 250 -3.19 -0.51 -16.10
CA ILE A 250 -4.26 0.48 -15.92
C ILE A 250 -3.94 1.31 -14.68
N LEU A 251 -3.30 2.47 -14.92
CA LEU A 251 -3.00 3.47 -13.90
C LEU A 251 -3.88 4.71 -14.11
N ASN A 252 -4.97 4.79 -13.35
CA ASN A 252 -5.91 5.89 -13.44
C ASN A 252 -5.39 7.11 -12.67
N SER A 253 -5.08 8.18 -13.40
CA SER A 253 -4.56 9.44 -12.84
C SER A 253 -5.61 10.56 -12.76
N ASP A 254 -6.88 10.27 -13.05
CA ASP A 254 -7.97 11.26 -13.06
C ASP A 254 -8.22 11.86 -11.66
N TYR A 255 -7.85 11.14 -10.59
CA TYR A 255 -8.21 11.45 -9.20
C TYR A 255 -7.03 11.91 -8.34
N VAL A 256 -5.90 12.27 -8.95
CA VAL A 256 -4.69 12.69 -8.21
C VAL A 256 -4.90 14.02 -7.46
N GLY A 257 -5.86 14.84 -7.91
CA GLY A 257 -6.21 16.12 -7.29
C GLY A 257 -5.02 17.08 -7.26
N GLU A 258 -4.77 17.72 -6.11
CA GLU A 258 -3.61 18.59 -5.92
C GLU A 258 -2.29 17.83 -5.72
N GLY A 259 -2.35 16.52 -5.53
CA GLY A 259 -1.18 15.65 -5.38
C GLY A 259 -1.09 15.01 -4.00
N TYR A 260 0.09 14.51 -3.68
CA TYR A 260 0.30 13.68 -2.48
C TYR A 260 0.03 14.44 -1.19
N GLY A 261 -0.76 13.83 -0.30
CA GLY A 261 -1.01 14.33 1.05
C GLY A 261 -1.98 15.51 1.15
N VAL A 262 -2.56 15.97 0.04
CA VAL A 262 -3.57 17.03 0.03
C VAL A 262 -4.97 16.42 0.02
N ILE A 263 -5.80 16.79 0.98
CA ILE A 263 -7.18 16.29 1.13
C ILE A 263 -8.13 17.26 0.42
N GLY A 264 -8.96 16.74 -0.48
CA GLY A 264 -10.01 17.49 -1.16
C GLY A 264 -11.40 16.95 -0.86
N ALA A 265 -12.39 17.47 -1.60
CA ALA A 265 -13.79 17.04 -1.47
C ALA A 265 -13.97 15.55 -1.80
N LEU A 266 -13.20 15.03 -2.77
CA LEU A 266 -13.24 13.63 -3.18
C LEU A 266 -12.85 12.69 -2.03
N GLU A 267 -11.75 12.99 -1.34
CA GLU A 267 -11.28 12.19 -0.21
C GLU A 267 -12.24 12.31 0.99
N ASN A 268 -12.65 13.54 1.34
CA ASN A 268 -13.55 13.78 2.47
C ASN A 268 -14.90 13.06 2.30
N GLU A 269 -15.48 13.10 1.09
CA GLU A 269 -16.71 12.38 0.80
C GLU A 269 -16.50 10.87 0.90
N ALA A 270 -15.44 10.32 0.29
CA ALA A 270 -15.19 8.89 0.29
C ALA A 270 -14.98 8.33 1.70
N ILE A 271 -14.22 9.04 2.54
CA ILE A 271 -13.99 8.71 3.95
C ILE A 271 -15.33 8.71 4.69
N SER A 272 -16.08 9.81 4.59
CA SER A 272 -17.35 9.97 5.31
C SER A 272 -18.38 8.93 4.88
N LEU A 273 -18.56 8.73 3.57
CA LEU A 273 -19.55 7.81 3.03
C LEU A 273 -19.24 6.37 3.42
N THR A 274 -17.98 5.94 3.31
CA THR A 274 -17.56 4.58 3.68
C THR A 274 -17.72 4.35 5.18
N ALA A 275 -17.33 5.31 6.01
CA ALA A 275 -17.49 5.23 7.46
C ALA A 275 -18.96 5.17 7.87
N GLN A 276 -19.82 6.03 7.31
CA GLN A 276 -21.23 6.12 7.70
C GLN A 276 -22.08 4.97 7.15
N THR A 277 -21.70 4.37 6.02
CA THR A 277 -22.43 3.23 5.46
C THR A 277 -21.95 1.90 6.02
N GLU A 278 -20.64 1.70 6.17
CA GLU A 278 -20.06 0.39 6.50
C GLU A 278 -19.32 0.33 7.83
N GLY A 279 -19.11 1.46 8.51
CA GLY A 279 -18.30 1.50 9.74
C GLY A 279 -16.82 1.23 9.48
N ILE A 280 -16.34 1.49 8.26
CA ILE A 280 -14.96 1.25 7.83
C ILE A 280 -14.27 2.59 7.58
N LEU A 281 -13.09 2.78 8.19
CA LEU A 281 -12.29 3.99 8.06
C LEU A 281 -11.34 3.87 6.86
N LEU A 282 -11.29 4.91 6.04
CA LEU A 282 -10.29 5.09 5.00
C LEU A 282 -9.29 6.16 5.43
N ASP A 283 -8.04 6.03 5.01
CA ASP A 283 -7.04 7.08 5.23
C ASP A 283 -7.17 8.21 4.20
N PRO A 284 -6.77 9.43 4.56
CA PRO A 284 -6.99 10.60 3.71
C PRO A 284 -6.05 10.72 2.51
N VAL A 285 -4.93 9.97 2.48
CA VAL A 285 -3.91 10.12 1.44
C VAL A 285 -4.07 9.07 0.34
N TYR A 286 -4.34 7.82 0.71
CA TYR A 286 -4.34 6.69 -0.23
C TYR A 286 -5.74 6.15 -0.49
N THR A 287 -6.32 5.49 0.49
CA THR A 287 -7.54 4.69 0.36
C THR A 287 -8.78 5.56 0.23
N GLY A 288 -8.82 6.73 0.88
CA GLY A 288 -9.86 7.75 0.67
C GLY A 288 -9.89 8.22 -0.78
N ARG A 289 -8.73 8.56 -1.35
CA ARG A 289 -8.60 8.95 -2.77
C ARG A 289 -9.00 7.84 -3.72
N ALA A 290 -8.50 6.62 -3.49
CA ALA A 290 -8.85 5.48 -4.34
C ALA A 290 -10.35 5.15 -4.29
N MET A 291 -10.98 5.20 -3.11
CA MET A 291 -12.43 5.00 -2.98
C MET A 291 -13.22 6.15 -3.58
N GLY A 292 -12.76 7.39 -3.44
CA GLY A 292 -13.37 8.53 -4.13
C GLY A 292 -13.35 8.36 -5.65
N GLY A 293 -12.25 7.82 -6.19
CA GLY A 293 -12.19 7.38 -7.58
C GLY A 293 -13.25 6.30 -7.93
N VAL A 294 -13.48 5.31 -7.07
CA VAL A 294 -14.55 4.31 -7.26
C VAL A 294 -15.92 4.98 -7.31
N ILE A 295 -16.21 5.87 -6.36
CA ILE A 295 -17.49 6.60 -6.27
C ILE A 295 -17.71 7.42 -7.55
N GLU A 296 -16.70 8.16 -8.00
CA GLU A 296 -16.80 8.96 -9.22
C GLU A 296 -16.94 8.11 -10.48
N MET A 297 -16.23 6.98 -10.58
CA MET A 297 -16.41 6.04 -11.70
C MET A 297 -17.83 5.47 -11.76
N ILE A 298 -18.47 5.24 -10.61
CA ILE A 298 -19.88 4.82 -10.55
C ILE A 298 -20.79 5.94 -11.05
N ARG A 299 -20.60 7.16 -10.55
CA ARG A 299 -21.41 8.34 -10.93
C ARG A 299 -21.29 8.68 -12.41
N SER A 300 -20.08 8.58 -12.97
CA SER A 300 -19.82 8.84 -14.38
C SER A 300 -20.21 7.68 -15.30
N GLY A 301 -20.71 6.56 -14.76
CA GLY A 301 -21.07 5.37 -15.51
C GLY A 301 -19.89 4.56 -16.06
N LYS A 302 -18.64 4.87 -15.66
CA LYS A 302 -17.45 4.05 -15.98
C LYS A 302 -17.52 2.68 -15.28
N LEU A 303 -18.17 2.62 -14.12
CA LEU A 303 -18.60 1.40 -13.44
C LEU A 303 -20.13 1.38 -13.40
N ASN A 304 -20.75 0.31 -13.88
CA ASN A 304 -22.21 0.20 -13.99
C ASN A 304 -22.76 -0.92 -13.10
N LYS A 305 -24.09 -1.03 -12.98
CA LYS A 305 -24.74 -2.00 -12.06
C LYS A 305 -24.44 -3.47 -12.35
N THR A 306 -23.98 -3.81 -13.55
CA THR A 306 -23.60 -5.19 -13.91
C THR A 306 -22.16 -5.52 -13.51
N ASP A 307 -21.37 -4.52 -13.12
CA ASP A 307 -20.04 -4.74 -12.58
C ASP A 307 -20.08 -5.36 -11.18
N SER A 308 -18.98 -6.01 -10.83
CA SER A 308 -18.70 -6.50 -9.48
C SER A 308 -17.28 -6.08 -9.12
N VAL A 309 -17.16 -5.13 -8.21
CA VAL A 309 -15.92 -4.41 -7.93
C VAL A 309 -15.35 -4.87 -6.60
N LEU A 310 -14.09 -5.27 -6.58
CA LEU A 310 -13.34 -5.45 -5.34
C LEU A 310 -12.48 -4.20 -5.10
N PHE A 311 -12.70 -3.52 -3.99
CA PHE A 311 -11.79 -2.51 -3.47
C PHE A 311 -10.74 -3.16 -2.56
N TRP A 312 -9.45 -3.01 -2.87
CA TRP A 312 -8.39 -3.48 -1.99
C TRP A 312 -8.04 -2.41 -0.97
N HIS A 313 -8.50 -2.59 0.26
CA HIS A 313 -8.24 -1.64 1.34
C HIS A 313 -6.84 -1.85 1.90
N THR A 314 -5.91 -0.96 1.54
CA THR A 314 -4.48 -1.09 1.86
C THR A 314 -4.07 -0.58 3.25
N GLY A 315 -5.03 -0.31 4.14
CA GLY A 315 -4.81 0.30 5.45
C GLY A 315 -4.61 1.81 5.41
N GLY A 316 -3.97 2.34 6.45
CA GLY A 316 -3.57 3.74 6.55
C GLY A 316 -4.28 4.58 7.60
N ALA A 317 -5.30 4.01 8.27
CA ALA A 317 -6.15 4.71 9.21
C ALA A 317 -5.44 5.56 10.28
N PRO A 318 -4.25 5.19 10.84
CA PRO A 318 -3.57 6.04 11.82
C PRO A 318 -3.26 7.45 11.31
N ALA A 319 -3.10 7.63 10.00
CA ALA A 319 -2.87 8.95 9.41
C ALA A 319 -4.05 9.90 9.65
N LEU A 320 -5.29 9.42 9.82
CA LEU A 320 -6.47 10.26 10.05
C LEU A 320 -6.25 11.30 11.16
N PHE A 321 -5.59 10.89 12.26
CA PHE A 321 -5.36 11.76 13.40
C PHE A 321 -4.43 12.93 13.07
N ALA A 322 -3.42 12.70 12.23
CA ALA A 322 -2.47 13.71 11.77
C ALA A 322 -3.07 14.71 10.77
N TYR A 323 -4.24 14.39 10.22
CA TYR A 323 -4.97 15.23 9.29
C TYR A 323 -6.28 15.78 9.88
N SER A 324 -6.44 15.72 11.21
CA SER A 324 -7.67 16.10 11.90
C SER A 324 -8.19 17.49 11.51
N ASP A 325 -7.32 18.50 11.41
CA ASP A 325 -7.70 19.86 11.00
C ASP A 325 -8.12 19.99 9.51
N GLY A 326 -7.66 19.08 8.66
CA GLY A 326 -7.93 19.07 7.22
C GLY A 326 -9.14 18.23 6.79
N LEU A 327 -9.69 17.44 7.71
CA LEU A 327 -10.82 16.56 7.47
C LEU A 327 -12.14 17.32 7.61
N ASP A 328 -12.72 17.75 6.49
CA ASP A 328 -14.09 18.29 6.45
C ASP A 328 -15.10 17.13 6.34
N VAL A 329 -15.23 16.37 7.44
CA VAL A 329 -16.13 15.22 7.56
C VAL A 329 -17.45 15.57 8.25
N THR A 330 -17.65 16.85 8.59
CA THR A 330 -18.88 17.35 9.21
C THR A 330 -19.98 17.54 8.17
N GLN A 331 -21.15 16.96 8.43
CA GLN A 331 -22.33 17.09 7.57
C GLN A 331 -22.76 18.56 7.41
N LYS A 332 -22.52 19.15 6.25
CA LYS A 332 -23.39 20.24 5.75
C LYS A 332 -24.56 19.61 5.00
N GLY A 333 -25.60 19.25 5.74
CA GLY A 333 -26.98 19.02 5.27
C GLY A 333 -27.19 17.91 4.23
N MET A 334 -27.80 16.80 4.68
CA MET A 334 -28.81 16.14 3.83
C MET A 334 -30.10 16.95 3.87
#